data_AF-A0A954MPD8-F1
#
_entry.id   AF-A0A954MPD8-F1
#
_cell.length_a   1.000
_cell.length_b   1.000
_cell.length_c   1.000
_cell.angle_alpha   90.00
_cell.angle_beta   90.00
_cell.angle_gamma   90.00
#
_symmetry.space_group_name_H-M   'P 1'
#
loop_
_entity.id
_entity.type
_entity.pdbx_description
1 polymer ?
#
loop_
_entity_poly.entity_id
_entity_poly.type
_entity_poly.pdbx_seq_one_letter_code
_entity_poly.pdbx_strand_id
1 'polypeptide(L)' 'MATATLNTITPQELKQLLDRGEQVEVIDVRTPVEFQEVHVTAARNVPLDQLKPAQVME' A
#
# COMPACT_ATOMS: atom_id res chain seq x y z
N MET A 1 -8.20 -25.47 2.10
CA MET A 1 -7.91 -24.05 1.84
C MET A 1 -6.56 -23.76 2.46
N ALA A 2 -5.53 -23.44 1.68
CA ALA A 2 -4.23 -23.08 2.23
C ALA A 2 -4.32 -21.70 2.88
N THR A 3 -4.00 -21.59 4.17
CA THR A 3 -3.93 -20.31 4.87
C THR A 3 -2.63 -19.63 4.46
N ALA A 4 -2.71 -18.63 3.59
CA ALA A 4 -1.57 -17.77 3.30
C ALA A 4 -1.29 -16.90 4.52
N THR A 5 -0.08 -16.95 5.06
CA THR A 5 0.35 -16.07 6.14
C THR A 5 0.59 -14.67 5.55
N LEU A 6 -0.18 -13.69 6.01
CA LEU A 6 0.02 -12.29 5.62
C LEU A 6 1.16 -11.70 6.43
N ASN A 7 2.21 -11.23 5.75
CA ASN A 7 3.24 -10.43 6.39
C ASN A 7 2.70 -9.01 6.57
N THR A 8 2.72 -8.52 7.81
CA THR A 8 2.24 -7.18 8.17
C THR A 8 3.39 -6.40 8.81
N ILE A 9 3.38 -5.08 8.61
CA ILE A 9 4.31 -4.14 9.24
C ILE A 9 3.52 -3.02 9.90
N THR A 10 4.14 -2.35 10.86
CA THR A 10 3.64 -1.15 11.53
C THR A 10 3.86 0.10 10.67
N PRO A 11 3.11 1.19 10.91
CA PRO A 11 3.36 2.48 10.25
C PRO A 11 4.78 3.02 10.48
N GLN A 12 5.36 2.77 11.66
CA GLN A 12 6.71 3.19 12.00
C GLN A 12 7.76 2.44 11.16
N GLU A 13 7.59 1.14 10.96
CA GLU A 13 8.47 0.35 10.10
C GLU A 13 8.38 0.81 8.64
N LEU A 14 7.16 1.09 8.14
CA LEU A 14 6.99 1.69 6.82
C LEU A 14 7.73 3.02 6.70
N LYS A 15 7.59 3.91 7.69
CA LYS A 15 8.31 5.18 7.70
C LYS A 15 9.83 4.96 7.64
N GLN A 16 10.36 4.01 8.41
CA GLN A 16 11.79 3.72 8.42
C GLN A 16 12.28 3.20 7.06
N LEU A 17 11.51 2.36 6.37
CA LEU A 17 11.84 1.90 5.01
C LEU A 17 11.93 3.08 4.04
N LEU A 18 10.95 3.98 4.08
CA LEU A 18 10.91 5.18 3.25
C LEU A 18 12.06 6.15 3.58
N ASP A 19 12.36 6.37 4.86
CA ASP A 19 13.45 7.25 5.31
C ASP A 19 14.83 6.72 4.86
N ARG A 20 14.99 5.40 4.73
CA ARG A 20 16.22 4.77 4.21
C ARG A 20 16.35 4.86 2.69
N GLY A 21 15.35 5.39 1.99
CA GLY A 21 15.32 5.47 0.54
C GLY A 21 15.12 4.11 -0.15
N GLU A 22 14.59 3.12 0.56
CA GLU A 22 14.23 1.84 -0.06
C GLU A 22 13.09 2.03 -1.05
N GLN A 23 13.16 1.33 -2.19
CA GLN A 23 12.07 1.33 -3.17
C GLN A 23 10.94 0.44 -2.64
N VAL A 24 9.98 1.08 -1.98
CA VAL A 24 8.76 0.44 -1.48
C VAL A 24 7.57 0.96 -2.26
N GLU A 25 6.86 0.06 -2.93
CA GLU A 25 5.57 0.39 -3.52
C GLU A 25 4.50 0.40 -2.42
N VAL A 26 3.83 1.54 -2.24
CA VAL A 26 2.72 1.67 -1.29
C VAL A 26 1.42 1.83 -2.09
N ILE A 27 0.53 0.86 -1.95
CA ILE A 27 -0.77 0.86 -2.64
C ILE A 27 -1.84 1.16 -1.61
N ASP A 28 -2.53 2.28 -1.81
CA ASP A 28 -3.65 2.69 -0.97
C ASP A 28 -4.95 2.28 -1.63
N VAL A 29 -5.65 1.31 -1.03
CA VAL A 29 -6.87 0.72 -1.57
C VAL A 29 -8.16 1.42 -1.11
N ARG A 30 -8.04 2.56 -0.42
CA ARG A 30 -9.18 3.39 -0.01
C ARG A 30 -9.85 4.07 -1.21
N THR A 31 -11.01 4.68 -0.96
CA THR A 31 -11.70 5.47 -2.00
C THR A 31 -10.88 6.71 -2.38
N PRO A 32 -11.08 7.26 -3.59
CA PRO A 32 -10.38 8.48 -4.00
C PRO A 32 -10.60 9.67 -3.07
N VAL A 33 -11.78 9.78 -2.45
CA VAL A 33 -12.11 10.86 -1.51
C VAL A 33 -11.26 10.75 -0.25
N GLU A 34 -11.20 9.57 0.37
CA GLU A 34 -10.36 9.34 1.57
C GLU A 34 -8.86 9.54 1.30
N PHE A 35 -8.39 9.16 0.11
CA PHE A 35 -7.00 9.37 -0.30
C PHE A 35 -6.68 10.86 -0.48
N GLN A 36 -7.57 11.63 -1.09
CA GLN A 36 -7.39 13.06 -1.30
C GLN A 36 -7.37 13.87 0.01
N GLU A 37 -8.08 13.43 1.04
CA GLU A 37 -8.05 14.07 2.36
C GLU A 37 -6.67 13.94 3.02
N VAL A 38 -6.15 12.72 3.11
CA VAL A 38 -4.81 12.45 3.66
C VAL A 38 -4.31 11.08 3.20
N HIS A 39 -3.05 11.03 2.77
CA HIS A 39 -2.37 9.80 2.38
C HIS A 39 -0.87 9.88 2.63
N VAL A 40 -0.20 8.73 2.61
CA VAL A 40 1.26 8.64 2.64
C VAL A 40 1.80 9.15 1.31
N THR A 41 2.75 10.09 1.31
CA THR A 41 3.28 10.73 0.09
C THR A 41 3.81 9.72 -0.96
N ALA A 42 4.34 8.59 -0.52
CA ALA A 42 4.85 7.53 -1.39
C ALA A 42 3.75 6.62 -1.98
N ALA A 43 2.50 6.79 -1.58
CA ALA A 43 1.41 5.91 -1.96
C ALA A 43 0.78 6.30 -3.30
N ARG A 44 0.36 5.29 -4.06
CA ARG A 44 -0.58 5.44 -5.18
C ARG A 44 -1.96 4.92 -4.78
N ASN A 45 -3.01 5.64 -5.14
CA ASN A 45 -4.37 5.17 -4.91
C ASN A 45 -4.78 4.15 -5.99
N VAL A 46 -5.22 2.97 -5.55
CA VAL A 46 -5.85 1.94 -6.39
C VAL A 46 -7.05 1.41 -5.62
N PRO A 47 -8.24 2.03 -5.77
CA PRO A 47 -9.42 1.64 -5.03
C PRO A 47 -9.67 0.13 -5.07
N LEU A 48 -10.01 -0.46 -3.92
CA LEU A 48 -10.14 -1.92 -3.77
C LEU A 48 -11.12 -2.54 -4.78
N ASP A 49 -12.19 -1.82 -5.13
CA ASP A 49 -13.19 -2.23 -6.10
C ASP A 49 -12.69 -2.23 -7.55
N GLN A 50 -11.57 -1.57 -7.82
CA GLN A 50 -10.91 -1.49 -9.14
C GLN A 50 -9.59 -2.27 -9.19
N LEU A 51 -9.06 -2.67 -8.02
CA LEU A 51 -7.80 -3.38 -7.87
C LEU A 51 -7.84 -4.75 -8.57
N LYS A 52 -6.96 -4.94 -9.56
CA LYS A 52 -6.70 -6.26 -10.14
C LYS A 52 -5.34 -6.75 -9.65
N PRO A 53 -5.21 -7.99 -9.13
CA PRO A 53 -3.93 -8.52 -8.64
C PRO A 53 -2.77 -8.41 -9.64
N ALA A 54 -3.05 -8.61 -10.93
CA ALA A 54 -2.04 -8.47 -11.98
C ALA A 54 -1.48 -7.05 -12.16
N GLN A 55 -2.09 -6.01 -11.58
CA GLN A 55 -1.62 -4.62 -11.64
C GLN A 55 -0.66 -4.26 -10.49
N VAL A 56 -0.45 -5.19 -9.54
CA VAL A 56 0.28 -4.95 -8.28
C VAL A 56 1.23 -6.08 -7.89
N MET A 57 1.27 -7.14 -8.70
CA MET A 57 2.12 -8.31 -8.51
C MET A 57 2.98 -8.46 -9.78
N GLU A 58 3.99 -7.59 -9.92
CA GLU A 58 5.10 -7.79 -10.87
C GLU A 58 6.30 -8.45 -10.19
#